data_AF-A0AAD7PJB6-F1
#
_entry.id   AF-A0AAD7PJB6-F1
#
_cell.length_a   1.000
_cell.length_b   1.000
_cell.length_c   1.000
_cell.angle_alpha   90.00
_cell.angle_beta   90.00
_cell.angle_gamma   90.00
#
_symmetry.space_group_name_H-M   'P 1'
#
loop_
_entity.id
_entity.type
_entity.pdbx_description
1 polymer ?
#
loop_
_entity_poly.entity_id
_entity_poly.type
_entity_poly.pdbx_seq_one_letter_code
_entity_poly.pdbx_strand_id
1 'polypeptide(L)'
;MVPFSLRWLHAQIPIKSNQRQDGLDRLYTLLDFVRERLKEKEMKNLSASLNVWKKREVFVMNSIIGHHVSHKDFTVSLSLITDLLNRDTSDAVLSSKLGYIQMQIGDLDGAKNSFSRIENLMKEGKSNGSLSEVEFKNLVNRNKALMYIVEKDYVSAVREYEECIERDNADMVAINNKALCLMYLRDLSDSIKVIENALERVPTAALNETVVVNLCSMYELAYVNHSDIKRTLNNWITRVAPDDFDASCTRT
;
A
#
# COMPACT_ATOMS: atom_id res chain seq x y z
N MET A 1 12.03 -28.47 12.16
CA MET A 1 11.28 -27.86 11.04
C MET A 1 11.44 -26.35 11.15
N VAL A 2 11.98 -25.64 10.14
CA VAL A 2 12.18 -24.17 10.23
C VAL A 2 10.84 -23.46 9.94
N PRO A 3 10.32 -22.61 10.85
CA PRO A 3 9.12 -21.80 10.62
C PRO A 3 9.18 -20.96 9.33
N PHE A 4 8.03 -20.76 8.68
CA PHE A 4 7.93 -19.96 7.46
C PHE A 4 8.36 -18.50 7.68
N SER A 5 7.99 -17.91 8.82
CA SER A 5 8.37 -16.54 9.20
C SER A 5 9.89 -16.36 9.24
N LEU A 6 10.64 -17.31 9.80
CA LEU A 6 12.10 -17.25 9.84
C LEU A 6 12.73 -17.35 8.44
N ARG A 7 12.14 -18.14 7.53
CA ARG A 7 12.61 -18.22 6.14
C ARG A 7 12.40 -16.89 5.41
N TRP A 8 11.27 -16.25 5.63
CA TRP A 8 10.98 -14.94 5.06
C TRP A 8 11.90 -13.85 5.65
N LEU A 9 12.10 -13.83 6.97
CA LEU A 9 13.05 -12.90 7.62
C LEU A 9 14.47 -13.08 7.08
N HIS A 10 14.92 -14.33 6.90
CA HIS A 10 16.23 -14.62 6.30
C HIS A 10 16.40 -14.03 4.88
N ALA A 11 15.31 -13.90 4.13
CA ALA A 11 15.30 -13.25 2.82
C ALA A 11 15.22 -11.72 2.90
N GLN A 12 14.55 -11.16 3.92
CA GLN A 12 14.39 -9.71 4.08
C GLN A 12 15.62 -9.01 4.67
N ILE A 13 16.37 -9.67 5.57
CA ILE A 13 17.53 -9.07 6.26
C ILE A 13 18.59 -8.50 5.28
N PRO A 14 19.00 -9.22 4.22
CA PRO A 14 19.95 -8.66 3.25
C PRO A 14 19.42 -7.40 2.58
N ILE A 15 18.13 -7.35 2.24
CA ILE A 15 17.50 -6.19 1.59
C ILE A 15 17.59 -4.96 2.50
N LYS A 16 17.29 -5.13 3.79
CA LYS A 16 17.42 -4.07 4.79
C LYS A 16 18.88 -3.67 5.06
N SER A 17 19.83 -4.55 4.76
CA SER A 17 21.28 -4.31 4.87
C SER A 17 21.90 -3.81 3.56
N ASN A 18 21.08 -3.31 2.63
CA ASN A 18 21.48 -2.82 1.31
C ASN A 18 22.13 -3.89 0.38
N GLN A 19 21.94 -5.18 0.70
CA GLN A 19 22.33 -6.34 -0.12
C GLN A 19 21.11 -6.86 -0.89
N ARG A 20 20.65 -6.05 -1.86
CA ARG A 20 19.41 -6.31 -2.60
C ARG A 20 19.41 -7.65 -3.33
N GLN A 21 20.47 -7.94 -4.09
CA GLN A 21 20.53 -9.13 -4.95
C GLN A 21 20.42 -10.41 -4.11
N ASP A 22 21.24 -10.53 -3.06
CA ASP A 22 21.18 -11.65 -2.12
C ASP A 22 19.79 -11.83 -1.50
N GLY A 23 19.11 -10.73 -1.18
CA GLY A 23 17.76 -10.77 -0.63
C GLY A 23 16.71 -11.23 -1.65
N LEU A 24 16.78 -10.74 -2.88
CA LEU A 24 15.91 -11.18 -3.97
C LEU A 24 16.14 -12.65 -4.32
N ASP A 25 17.39 -13.09 -4.44
CA ASP A 25 17.74 -14.49 -4.69
C ASP A 25 17.14 -15.41 -3.62
N ARG A 26 17.21 -15.00 -2.35
CA ARG A 26 16.58 -15.73 -1.24
C ARG A 26 15.05 -15.70 -1.32
N LEU A 27 14.43 -14.62 -1.75
CA LEU A 27 12.97 -14.55 -1.95
C LEU A 27 12.51 -15.46 -3.10
N TYR A 28 13.23 -15.50 -4.22
CA TYR A 28 12.94 -16.41 -5.32
C TYR A 28 13.17 -17.88 -4.92
N THR A 29 14.25 -18.16 -4.20
CA THR A 29 14.48 -19.50 -3.61
C THR A 29 13.35 -19.90 -2.67
N LEU A 30 12.84 -18.96 -1.86
CA LEU A 30 11.70 -19.19 -0.98
C LEU A 30 10.41 -19.42 -1.77
N LEU A 31 10.20 -18.70 -2.86
CA LEU A 31 9.06 -18.89 -3.76
C LEU A 31 9.08 -20.29 -4.38
N ASP A 32 10.22 -20.75 -4.88
CA ASP A 32 10.39 -22.09 -5.44
C ASP A 32 10.10 -23.16 -4.40
N PHE A 33 10.62 -23.00 -3.18
CA PHE A 33 10.31 -23.88 -2.06
C PHE A 33 8.81 -23.92 -1.75
N VAL A 34 8.12 -22.77 -1.74
CA VAL A 34 6.67 -22.71 -1.51
C VAL A 34 5.89 -23.42 -2.62
N ARG A 35 6.30 -23.24 -3.88
CA ARG A 35 5.67 -23.87 -5.05
C ARG A 35 5.87 -25.39 -5.07
N GLU A 36 7.04 -25.86 -4.71
CA GLU A 36 7.31 -27.30 -4.54
C GLU A 36 6.38 -27.91 -3.47
N ARG A 37 6.26 -27.25 -2.32
CA ARG A 37 5.36 -27.68 -1.24
C ARG A 37 3.89 -27.64 -1.67
N LEU A 38 3.48 -26.68 -2.49
CA LEU A 38 2.13 -26.67 -3.07
C LEU A 38 1.87 -27.92 -3.90
N LYS A 39 2.75 -28.22 -4.87
CA LYS A 39 2.64 -29.40 -5.73
C LYS A 39 2.56 -30.70 -4.92
N GLU A 40 3.43 -30.86 -3.92
CA GLU A 40 3.40 -32.04 -3.03
C GLU A 40 2.06 -32.19 -2.28
N LYS A 41 1.46 -31.08 -1.85
CA LYS A 41 0.22 -31.09 -1.06
C LYS A 41 -1.00 -31.30 -1.94
N GLU A 42 -0.96 -30.85 -3.20
CA GLU A 42 -1.99 -31.09 -4.19
C GLU A 42 -2.07 -32.58 -4.51
N MET A 43 -0.92 -33.23 -4.75
CA MET A 43 -0.85 -34.67 -4.99
C MET A 43 -1.39 -35.51 -3.81
N LYS A 44 -1.29 -35.00 -2.58
CA LYS A 44 -1.71 -35.71 -1.37
C LYS A 44 -3.12 -35.34 -0.89
N ASN A 45 -3.88 -34.51 -1.64
CA ASN A 45 -5.25 -34.08 -1.32
C ASN A 45 -5.47 -33.47 0.09
N LEU A 46 -4.47 -32.78 0.66
CA LEU A 46 -4.63 -32.12 1.97
C LEU A 46 -5.24 -30.72 1.86
N SER A 47 -6.57 -30.63 1.72
CA SER A 47 -7.33 -29.40 1.49
C SER A 47 -7.01 -28.24 2.45
N ALA A 48 -6.95 -28.49 3.77
CA ALA A 48 -6.67 -27.44 4.76
C ALA A 48 -5.22 -26.92 4.68
N SER A 49 -4.26 -27.81 4.44
CA SER A 49 -2.85 -27.43 4.27
C SER A 49 -2.64 -26.63 2.98
N LEU A 50 -3.41 -26.92 1.93
CA LEU A 50 -3.27 -26.27 0.63
C LEU A 50 -3.56 -24.77 0.68
N ASN A 51 -4.65 -24.37 1.34
CA ASN A 51 -5.01 -22.95 1.44
C ASN A 51 -3.94 -22.13 2.18
N VAL A 52 -3.30 -22.71 3.19
CA VAL A 52 -2.20 -22.05 3.91
C VAL A 52 -1.00 -21.81 2.98
N TRP A 53 -0.63 -22.80 2.16
CA TRP A 53 0.48 -22.65 1.23
C TRP A 53 0.15 -21.72 0.06
N LYS A 54 -1.11 -21.66 -0.40
CA LYS A 54 -1.56 -20.68 -1.40
C LYS A 54 -1.41 -19.25 -0.87
N LYS A 55 -1.86 -19.01 0.37
CA LYS A 55 -1.66 -17.71 1.05
C LYS A 55 -0.18 -17.34 1.18
N ARG A 56 0.68 -18.31 1.49
CA ARG A 56 2.14 -18.10 1.54
C ARG A 56 2.73 -17.76 0.18
N GLU A 57 2.29 -18.41 -0.88
CA GLU A 57 2.75 -18.10 -2.25
C GLU A 57 2.38 -16.67 -2.62
N VAL A 58 1.11 -16.29 -2.44
CA VAL A 58 0.63 -14.93 -2.69
C VAL A 58 1.41 -13.91 -1.86
N PHE A 59 1.73 -14.22 -0.60
CA PHE A 59 2.53 -13.36 0.27
C PHE A 59 3.98 -13.16 -0.23
N VAL A 60 4.66 -14.23 -0.61
CA VAL A 60 6.05 -14.16 -1.14
C VAL A 60 6.06 -13.42 -2.48
N MET A 61 5.12 -13.75 -3.38
CA MET A 61 4.99 -13.06 -4.67
C MET A 61 4.74 -11.56 -4.49
N ASN A 62 3.84 -11.15 -3.59
CA ASN A 62 3.61 -9.74 -3.28
C ASN A 62 4.87 -9.06 -2.72
N SER A 63 5.66 -9.77 -1.90
CA SER A 63 6.93 -9.25 -1.39
C SER A 63 7.93 -8.99 -2.53
N ILE A 64 8.04 -9.93 -3.48
CA ILE A 64 8.91 -9.80 -4.67
C ILE A 64 8.43 -8.66 -5.57
N ILE A 65 7.13 -8.59 -5.86
CA ILE A 65 6.53 -7.49 -6.64
C ILE A 65 6.84 -6.15 -5.99
N GLY A 66 6.63 -6.02 -4.68
CA GLY A 66 6.91 -4.77 -3.95
C GLY A 66 8.37 -4.31 -4.10
N HIS A 67 9.33 -5.25 -4.07
CA HIS A 67 10.75 -4.94 -4.27
C HIS A 67 11.09 -4.55 -5.72
N HIS A 68 10.45 -5.15 -6.72
CA HIS A 68 10.64 -4.75 -8.11
C HIS A 68 10.01 -3.39 -8.41
N VAL A 69 8.79 -3.15 -7.90
CA VAL A 69 8.10 -1.86 -8.05
C VAL A 69 8.92 -0.72 -7.43
N SER A 70 9.48 -0.91 -6.23
CA SER A 70 10.29 0.12 -5.57
C SER A 70 11.57 0.47 -6.35
N HIS A 71 12.08 -0.46 -7.15
CA HIS A 71 13.25 -0.27 -8.01
C HIS A 71 12.89 0.06 -9.47
N LYS A 72 11.61 0.26 -9.77
CA LYS A 72 11.09 0.56 -11.12
C LYS A 72 11.32 -0.57 -12.14
N ASP A 73 11.48 -1.81 -11.67
CA ASP A 73 11.55 -3.02 -12.49
C ASP A 73 10.12 -3.44 -12.89
N PHE A 74 9.47 -2.61 -13.71
CA PHE A 74 8.03 -2.73 -13.98
C PHE A 74 7.66 -3.93 -14.85
N THR A 75 8.52 -4.34 -15.79
CA THR A 75 8.27 -5.50 -16.67
C THR A 75 8.12 -6.78 -15.86
N VAL A 76 9.00 -6.99 -14.87
CA VAL A 76 8.95 -8.16 -13.99
C VAL A 76 7.73 -8.06 -13.08
N SER A 77 7.48 -6.88 -12.49
CA SER A 77 6.31 -6.62 -11.65
C SER A 77 4.99 -6.95 -12.36
N LEU A 78 4.83 -6.52 -13.62
CA LEU A 78 3.67 -6.83 -14.46
C LEU A 78 3.54 -8.34 -14.69
N SER A 79 4.64 -9.02 -15.06
CA SER A 79 4.59 -10.47 -15.29
C SER A 79 4.14 -11.25 -14.06
N LEU A 80 4.64 -10.88 -12.87
CA LEU A 80 4.34 -11.55 -11.61
C LEU A 80 2.91 -11.27 -11.14
N ILE A 81 2.42 -10.04 -11.27
CA ILE A 81 1.07 -9.70 -10.85
C ILE A 81 0.01 -10.28 -11.80
N THR A 82 0.30 -10.34 -13.10
CA THR A 82 -0.56 -11.02 -14.07
C THR A 82 -0.61 -12.53 -13.81
N ASP A 83 0.51 -13.18 -13.46
CA ASP A 83 0.52 -14.60 -13.02
C ASP A 83 -0.39 -14.82 -11.80
N LEU A 84 -0.35 -13.92 -10.80
CA LEU A 84 -1.26 -14.00 -9.65
C LEU A 84 -2.73 -13.82 -10.05
N LEU A 85 -3.04 -12.83 -10.88
CA LEU A 85 -4.41 -12.54 -11.34
C LEU A 85 -4.99 -13.63 -12.23
N ASN A 86 -4.17 -14.34 -13.00
CA ASN A 86 -4.62 -15.48 -13.79
C ASN A 86 -5.11 -16.64 -12.92
N ARG A 87 -4.66 -16.71 -11.66
CA ARG A 87 -5.05 -17.73 -10.68
C ARG A 87 -6.26 -17.31 -9.85
N ASP A 88 -6.34 -16.03 -9.49
CA ASP A 88 -7.51 -15.43 -8.86
C ASP A 88 -7.92 -14.14 -9.59
N THR A 89 -8.76 -14.33 -10.60
CA THR A 89 -9.28 -13.26 -11.44
C THR A 89 -10.24 -12.32 -10.72
N SER A 90 -10.67 -12.68 -9.51
CA SER A 90 -11.68 -11.95 -8.74
C SER A 90 -11.08 -11.18 -7.57
N ASP A 91 -9.76 -11.19 -7.41
CA ASP A 91 -9.07 -10.43 -6.37
C ASP A 91 -9.01 -8.93 -6.74
N ALA A 92 -9.89 -8.16 -6.09
CA ALA A 92 -9.97 -6.72 -6.22
C ALA A 92 -8.68 -6.00 -5.76
N VAL A 93 -7.99 -6.52 -4.74
CA VAL A 93 -6.76 -5.92 -4.21
C VAL A 93 -5.61 -6.11 -5.21
N LEU A 94 -5.47 -7.31 -5.77
CA LEU A 94 -4.48 -7.57 -6.83
C LEU A 94 -4.77 -6.76 -8.09
N SER A 95 -6.05 -6.63 -8.46
CA SER A 95 -6.46 -5.79 -9.60
C SER A 95 -6.13 -4.31 -9.37
N SER A 96 -6.31 -3.82 -8.13
CA SER A 96 -5.94 -2.45 -7.76
C SER A 96 -4.42 -2.25 -7.83
N LYS A 97 -3.63 -3.19 -7.31
CA LYS A 97 -2.16 -3.21 -7.43
C LYS A 97 -1.68 -3.20 -8.89
N LEU A 98 -2.35 -3.94 -9.78
CA LEU A 98 -2.06 -3.89 -11.21
C LEU A 98 -2.30 -2.48 -11.76
N GLY A 99 -3.44 -1.86 -11.43
CA GLY A 99 -3.74 -0.48 -11.80
C GLY A 99 -2.66 0.51 -11.34
N TYR A 100 -2.19 0.40 -10.09
CA TYR A 100 -1.08 1.22 -9.57
C TYR A 100 0.20 1.05 -10.39
N ILE A 101 0.58 -0.19 -10.72
CA ILE A 101 1.78 -0.46 -11.53
C ILE A 101 1.63 0.11 -12.93
N GLN A 102 0.47 -0.06 -13.57
CA GLN A 102 0.16 0.50 -14.88
C GLN A 102 0.26 2.03 -14.89
N MET A 103 -0.29 2.70 -13.87
CA MET A 103 -0.14 4.15 -13.71
C MET A 103 1.32 4.59 -13.60
N GLN A 104 2.16 3.86 -12.84
CA GLN A 104 3.58 4.20 -12.69
C GLN A 104 4.37 4.04 -13.99
N ILE A 105 3.95 3.14 -14.89
CA ILE A 105 4.53 2.96 -16.22
C ILE A 105 4.04 4.05 -17.20
N GLY A 106 2.88 4.64 -16.92
CA GLY A 106 2.19 5.57 -17.82
C GLY A 106 1.10 4.93 -18.68
N ASP A 107 0.75 3.67 -18.43
CA ASP A 107 -0.38 2.97 -19.06
C ASP A 107 -1.70 3.36 -18.37
N LEU A 108 -2.20 4.55 -18.68
CA LEU A 108 -3.43 5.10 -18.08
C LEU A 108 -4.69 4.35 -18.54
N ASP A 109 -4.72 3.89 -19.79
CA ASP A 109 -5.83 3.12 -20.34
C ASP A 109 -5.93 1.75 -19.67
N GLY A 110 -4.79 1.06 -19.51
CA GLY A 110 -4.72 -0.18 -18.76
C GLY A 110 -5.15 -0.03 -17.31
N ALA A 111 -4.68 1.03 -16.62
CA ALA A 111 -5.08 1.31 -15.25
C ALA A 111 -6.59 1.56 -15.13
N LYS A 112 -7.17 2.35 -16.04
CA LYS A 112 -8.61 2.63 -16.08
C LYS A 112 -9.42 1.34 -16.28
N ASN A 113 -8.98 0.44 -17.16
CA ASN A 113 -9.61 -0.86 -17.37
C ASN A 113 -9.54 -1.73 -16.10
N SER A 114 -8.38 -1.76 -15.45
CA SER A 114 -8.18 -2.48 -14.18
C SER A 114 -9.10 -1.97 -13.08
N PHE A 115 -9.23 -0.65 -12.90
CA PHE A 115 -10.13 -0.08 -11.90
C PHE A 115 -11.62 -0.25 -12.25
N SER A 116 -11.98 -0.13 -13.52
CA SER A 116 -13.35 -0.37 -13.99
C SER A 116 -13.81 -1.81 -13.71
N ARG A 117 -12.90 -2.79 -13.82
CA ARG A 117 -13.17 -4.17 -13.45
C ARG A 117 -13.52 -4.32 -11.96
N ILE A 118 -12.82 -3.60 -11.09
CA ILE A 118 -13.07 -3.62 -9.64
C ILE A 118 -14.43 -3.02 -9.32
N GLU A 119 -14.80 -1.92 -9.95
CA GLU A 119 -16.14 -1.33 -9.83
C GLU A 119 -17.25 -2.29 -10.26
N ASN A 120 -17.04 -3.04 -11.34
CA ASN A 120 -18.00 -4.04 -11.81
C ASN A 120 -18.12 -5.21 -10.83
N LEU A 121 -17.01 -5.70 -10.27
CA LEU A 121 -17.03 -6.73 -9.22
C LEU A 121 -17.83 -6.28 -7.99
N MET A 122 -17.71 -5.00 -7.61
CA MET A 122 -18.49 -4.43 -6.51
C MET A 122 -19.99 -4.38 -6.83
N LYS A 123 -20.37 -3.94 -8.05
CA LYS A 123 -21.78 -3.88 -8.49
C LYS A 123 -22.43 -5.27 -8.57
N GLU A 124 -21.66 -6.28 -8.96
CA GLU A 124 -22.12 -7.66 -9.06
C GLU A 124 -22.27 -8.36 -7.70
N GLY A 125 -21.92 -7.70 -6.58
CA GLY A 125 -21.97 -8.29 -5.24
C GLY A 125 -21.00 -9.44 -5.03
N LYS A 126 -20.05 -9.63 -5.95
CA LYS A 126 -18.97 -10.63 -5.85
C LYS A 126 -17.86 -10.08 -4.96
N SER A 127 -18.16 -9.88 -3.68
CA SER A 127 -17.11 -9.58 -2.70
C SER A 127 -16.30 -10.85 -2.49
N ASN A 128 -15.02 -10.81 -2.88
CA ASN A 128 -14.08 -11.85 -2.51
C ASN A 128 -13.95 -11.77 -0.98
N GLY A 129 -14.26 -12.85 -0.25
CA GLY A 129 -14.49 -12.88 1.21
C GLY A 129 -13.31 -12.47 2.12
N SER A 130 -12.32 -11.75 1.59
CA SER A 130 -11.18 -11.17 2.31
C SER A 130 -11.38 -9.70 2.70
N LEU A 131 -12.30 -8.95 2.08
CA LEU A 131 -12.57 -7.55 2.41
C LEU A 131 -13.97 -7.39 3.00
N SER A 132 -14.09 -6.56 4.04
CA SER A 132 -15.38 -6.05 4.47
C SER A 132 -16.02 -5.17 3.40
N GLU A 133 -17.33 -4.98 3.48
CA GLU A 133 -18.05 -4.11 2.55
C GLU A 133 -17.50 -2.66 2.55
N VAL A 134 -17.11 -2.17 3.73
CA VAL A 134 -16.51 -0.84 3.90
C VAL A 134 -15.14 -0.76 3.23
N GLU A 135 -14.26 -1.73 3.49
CA GLU A 135 -12.92 -1.76 2.87
C GLU A 135 -13.00 -1.87 1.34
N PHE A 136 -13.98 -2.62 0.82
CA PHE A 136 -14.16 -2.77 -0.61
C PHE A 136 -14.66 -1.47 -1.26
N LYS A 137 -15.65 -0.79 -0.64
CA LYS A 137 -16.09 0.55 -1.10
C LYS A 137 -14.95 1.57 -1.06
N ASN A 138 -14.19 1.61 0.04
CA ASN A 138 -13.04 2.51 0.16
C ASN A 138 -11.94 2.17 -0.86
N LEU A 139 -11.71 0.89 -1.18
CA LEU A 139 -10.79 0.52 -2.27
C LEU A 139 -11.24 1.11 -3.61
N VAL A 140 -12.53 1.03 -3.93
CA VAL A 140 -13.09 1.59 -5.17
C VAL A 140 -12.96 3.11 -5.22
N ASN A 141 -13.41 3.82 -4.18
CA ASN A 141 -13.31 5.28 -4.12
C ASN A 141 -11.84 5.75 -4.17
N ARG A 142 -10.90 5.07 -3.49
CA ARG A 142 -9.46 5.38 -3.58
C ARG A 142 -8.92 5.23 -5.00
N ASN A 143 -9.29 4.16 -5.70
CA ASN A 143 -8.90 3.95 -7.11
C ASN A 143 -9.47 5.04 -8.03
N LYS A 144 -10.74 5.44 -7.81
CA LYS A 144 -11.38 6.51 -8.57
C LYS A 144 -10.72 7.87 -8.33
N ALA A 145 -10.43 8.18 -7.07
CA ALA A 145 -9.72 9.40 -6.67
C ALA A 145 -8.34 9.53 -7.35
N LEU A 146 -7.63 8.41 -7.52
CA LEU A 146 -6.34 8.40 -8.22
C LEU A 146 -6.44 8.75 -9.69
N MET A 147 -7.52 8.35 -10.37
CA MET A 147 -7.76 8.77 -11.75
C MET A 147 -7.97 10.27 -11.84
N TYR A 148 -8.75 10.85 -10.90
CA TYR A 148 -8.92 12.30 -10.81
C TYR A 148 -7.59 13.03 -10.53
N ILE A 149 -6.72 12.48 -9.68
CA ILE A 149 -5.38 13.05 -9.45
C ILE A 149 -4.57 13.09 -10.75
N VAL A 150 -4.58 12.02 -11.55
CA VAL A 150 -3.87 11.98 -12.84
C VAL A 150 -4.44 13.01 -13.82
N GLU A 151 -5.76 13.19 -13.83
CA GLU A 151 -6.46 14.20 -14.62
C GLU A 151 -6.30 15.63 -14.07
N LYS A 152 -5.62 15.79 -12.93
CA LYS A 152 -5.44 17.05 -12.17
C LYS A 152 -6.76 17.64 -11.65
N ASP A 153 -7.81 16.84 -11.57
CA ASP A 153 -9.06 17.19 -10.90
C ASP A 153 -8.97 16.89 -9.41
N TYR A 154 -8.20 17.70 -8.69
CA TYR A 154 -8.02 17.52 -7.25
C TYR A 154 -9.30 17.74 -6.45
N VAL A 155 -10.26 18.51 -6.97
CA VAL A 155 -11.54 18.76 -6.28
C VAL A 155 -12.39 17.50 -6.25
N SER A 156 -12.51 16.80 -7.38
CA SER A 156 -13.20 15.50 -7.42
C SER A 156 -12.46 14.44 -6.61
N ALA A 157 -11.12 14.42 -6.64
CA ALA A 157 -10.33 13.50 -5.82
C ALA A 157 -10.58 13.70 -4.31
N VAL A 158 -10.64 14.95 -3.83
CA VAL A 158 -10.95 15.26 -2.43
C VAL A 158 -12.31 14.70 -2.03
N ARG A 159 -13.34 14.84 -2.88
CA ARG A 159 -14.68 14.31 -2.60
C ARG A 159 -14.67 12.79 -2.42
N GLU A 160 -13.99 12.08 -3.31
CA GLU A 160 -13.87 10.62 -3.23
C GLU A 160 -13.13 10.15 -1.96
N TYR A 161 -12.08 10.87 -1.55
CA TYR A 161 -11.40 10.56 -0.30
C TYR A 161 -12.23 10.96 0.93
N GLU A 162 -13.03 12.02 0.87
CA GLU A 162 -13.96 12.37 1.95
C GLU A 162 -14.93 11.22 2.23
N GLU A 163 -15.54 10.67 1.18
CA GLU A 163 -16.44 9.52 1.32
C GLU A 163 -15.75 8.30 1.94
N CYS A 164 -14.45 8.11 1.69
CA CYS A 164 -13.69 7.04 2.34
C CYS A 164 -13.54 7.29 3.84
N ILE A 165 -13.24 8.53 4.22
CA ILE A 165 -13.01 8.95 5.61
C ILE A 165 -14.31 8.92 6.42
N GLU A 166 -15.43 9.32 5.81
CA GLU A 166 -16.76 9.24 6.42
C GLU A 166 -17.14 7.79 6.77
N ARG A 167 -16.78 6.82 5.91
CA ARG A 167 -17.03 5.39 6.13
C ARG A 167 -16.03 4.76 7.10
N ASP A 168 -14.77 5.14 6.99
CA ASP A 168 -13.68 4.68 7.85
C ASP A 168 -12.77 5.84 8.22
N ASN A 169 -12.98 6.34 9.43
CA ASN A 169 -12.18 7.41 10.02
C ASN A 169 -10.71 7.01 10.26
N ALA A 170 -10.33 5.74 10.11
CA ALA A 170 -8.96 5.27 10.24
C ALA A 170 -8.28 4.98 8.88
N ASP A 171 -8.93 5.27 7.74
CA ASP A 171 -8.33 5.04 6.41
C ASP A 171 -7.24 6.08 6.11
N MET A 172 -6.03 5.81 6.62
CA MET A 172 -4.88 6.69 6.47
C MET A 172 -4.45 6.91 5.03
N VAL A 173 -4.77 5.97 4.13
CA VAL A 173 -4.51 6.14 2.70
C VAL A 173 -5.38 7.27 2.15
N ALA A 174 -6.67 7.27 2.47
CA ALA A 174 -7.59 8.33 2.07
C ALA A 174 -7.26 9.67 2.73
N ILE A 175 -6.98 9.68 4.03
CA ILE A 175 -6.62 10.90 4.79
C ILE A 175 -5.36 11.56 4.20
N ASN A 176 -4.29 10.79 4.03
CA ASN A 176 -3.03 11.32 3.50
C ASN A 176 -3.20 11.83 2.06
N ASN A 177 -3.92 11.09 1.22
CA ASN A 177 -4.13 11.51 -0.17
C ASN A 177 -5.09 12.71 -0.30
N LYS A 178 -6.09 12.84 0.58
CA LYS A 178 -6.92 14.05 0.70
C LYS A 178 -6.05 15.26 1.02
N ALA A 179 -5.16 15.14 2.02
CA ALA A 179 -4.25 16.22 2.39
C ALA A 179 -3.34 16.61 1.21
N LEU A 180 -2.75 15.64 0.51
CA LEU A 180 -1.97 15.93 -0.70
C LEU A 180 -2.79 16.66 -1.78
N CYS A 181 -4.05 16.29 -2.00
CA CYS A 181 -4.93 17.00 -2.94
C CYS A 181 -5.21 18.44 -2.50
N LEU A 182 -5.47 18.67 -1.21
CA LEU A 182 -5.63 20.02 -0.64
C LEU A 182 -4.36 20.87 -0.79
N MET A 183 -3.18 20.27 -0.56
CA MET A 183 -1.89 20.91 -0.81
C MET A 183 -1.75 21.32 -2.29
N TYR A 184 -2.11 20.46 -3.25
CA TYR A 184 -2.10 20.81 -4.67
C TYR A 184 -3.10 21.92 -5.04
N LEU A 185 -4.22 22.00 -4.31
CA LEU A 185 -5.18 23.11 -4.39
C LEU A 185 -4.71 24.38 -3.67
N ARG A 186 -3.51 24.37 -3.08
CA ARG A 186 -2.91 25.46 -2.28
C ARG A 186 -3.62 25.75 -0.96
N ASP A 187 -4.45 24.83 -0.49
CA ASP A 187 -5.05 24.92 0.84
C ASP A 187 -4.18 24.19 1.88
N LEU A 188 -3.04 24.83 2.21
CA LEU A 188 -2.08 24.28 3.15
C LEU A 188 -2.63 24.17 4.58
N SER A 189 -3.47 25.12 4.99
CA SER A 189 -4.10 25.14 6.31
C SER A 189 -4.93 23.88 6.53
N ASP A 190 -5.86 23.59 5.62
CA ASP A 190 -6.75 22.46 5.83
C ASP A 190 -6.06 21.13 5.52
N SER A 191 -5.09 21.12 4.60
CA SER A 191 -4.20 19.97 4.38
C SER A 191 -3.48 19.53 5.67
N ILE A 192 -2.86 20.49 6.38
CA ILE A 192 -2.15 20.22 7.64
C ILE A 192 -3.12 19.72 8.70
N LYS A 193 -4.25 20.41 8.90
CA LYS A 193 -5.28 20.01 9.88
C LYS A 193 -5.79 18.59 9.65
N VAL A 194 -5.98 18.18 8.39
CA VAL A 194 -6.44 16.82 8.07
C VAL A 194 -5.48 15.76 8.60
N ILE A 195 -4.16 15.96 8.43
CA ILE A 195 -3.16 15.02 8.94
C ILE A 195 -3.02 15.11 10.46
N GLU A 196 -2.94 16.31 11.02
CA GLU A 196 -2.81 16.52 12.47
C GLU A 196 -3.98 15.88 13.24
N ASN A 197 -5.22 16.12 12.79
CA ASN A 197 -6.40 15.52 13.40
C ASN A 197 -6.37 13.98 13.37
N ALA A 198 -5.82 13.39 12.30
CA ALA A 198 -5.68 11.94 12.20
C ALA A 198 -4.63 11.39 13.19
N LEU A 199 -3.48 12.08 13.30
CA LEU A 199 -2.43 11.75 14.25
C LEU A 199 -2.88 11.91 15.71
N GLU A 200 -3.70 12.92 16.02
CA GLU A 200 -4.26 13.10 17.36
C GLU A 200 -5.30 12.03 17.71
N ARG A 201 -6.16 11.67 16.76
CA ARG A 201 -7.28 10.73 17.00
C ARG A 201 -6.83 9.29 17.15
N VAL A 202 -5.93 8.82 16.29
CA VAL A 202 -5.47 7.42 16.31
C VAL A 202 -3.94 7.33 16.17
N PRO A 203 -3.17 7.80 17.16
CA PRO A 203 -1.74 8.03 17.02
C PRO A 203 -0.95 6.82 16.48
N THR A 204 -1.16 5.64 17.06
CA THR A 204 -0.41 4.43 16.66
C THR A 204 -0.82 3.88 15.30
N ALA A 205 -2.07 4.08 14.88
CA ALA A 205 -2.54 3.61 13.56
C ALA A 205 -2.26 4.64 12.45
N ALA A 206 -2.25 5.93 12.80
CA ALA A 206 -2.03 7.04 11.88
C ALA A 206 -0.55 7.30 11.59
N LEU A 207 0.32 6.96 12.54
CA LEU A 207 1.75 7.19 12.41
C LEU A 207 2.36 6.29 11.33
N ASN A 208 2.82 6.92 10.26
CA ASN A 208 3.55 6.28 9.16
C ASN A 208 4.60 7.26 8.63
N GLU A 209 5.76 6.76 8.22
CA GLU A 209 6.87 7.58 7.70
C GLU A 209 6.43 8.46 6.52
N THR A 210 5.57 7.94 5.64
CA THR A 210 5.04 8.68 4.49
C THR A 210 4.17 9.86 4.93
N VAL A 211 3.32 9.64 5.94
CA VAL A 211 2.44 10.68 6.49
C VAL A 211 3.28 11.78 7.16
N VAL A 212 4.29 11.40 7.94
CA VAL A 212 5.20 12.35 8.60
C VAL A 212 6.01 13.15 7.57
N VAL A 213 6.56 12.49 6.55
CA VAL A 213 7.28 13.17 5.46
C VAL A 213 6.39 14.19 4.74
N ASN A 214 5.14 13.82 4.44
CA ASN A 214 4.19 14.72 3.78
C ASN A 214 3.84 15.91 4.68
N LEU A 215 3.55 15.67 5.95
CA LEU A 215 3.28 16.72 6.93
C LEU A 215 4.46 17.67 7.10
N CYS A 216 5.68 17.13 7.23
CA CYS A 216 6.89 17.93 7.30
C CYS A 216 7.09 18.80 6.05
N SER A 217 6.78 18.27 4.86
CA SER A 217 6.85 19.03 3.61
C SER A 217 5.78 20.15 3.57
N MET A 218 4.57 19.88 4.09
CA MET A 218 3.53 20.91 4.22
C MET A 218 3.93 22.00 5.21
N TYR A 219 4.58 21.68 6.33
CA TYR A 219 5.09 22.68 7.27
C TYR A 219 6.16 23.58 6.66
N GLU A 220 7.10 23.01 5.89
CA GLU A 220 8.12 23.79 5.17
C GLU A 220 7.49 24.78 4.17
N LEU A 221 6.38 24.39 3.54
CA LEU A 221 5.67 25.24 2.60
C LEU A 221 4.80 26.31 3.29
N ALA A 222 4.21 25.98 4.44
CA ALA A 222 3.23 26.83 5.12
C ALA A 222 3.86 27.84 6.09
N TYR A 223 5.00 27.51 6.70
CA TYR A 223 5.53 28.26 7.83
C TYR A 223 6.99 28.68 7.65
N VAL A 224 7.30 29.94 7.99
CA VAL A 224 8.69 30.44 8.04
C VAL A 224 9.46 29.77 9.18
N ASN A 225 8.84 29.57 10.35
CA ASN A 225 9.45 28.92 11.52
C ASN A 225 9.17 27.40 11.56
N HIS A 226 9.24 26.73 10.40
CA HIS A 226 8.92 25.30 10.28
C HIS A 226 9.80 24.40 11.18
N SER A 227 11.01 24.84 11.55
CA SER A 227 11.92 24.11 12.45
C SER A 227 11.32 23.86 13.83
N ASP A 228 10.60 24.83 14.40
CA ASP A 228 10.02 24.71 15.74
C ASP A 228 8.83 23.77 15.77
N ILE A 229 7.99 23.83 14.73
CA ILE A 229 6.83 22.95 14.58
C ILE A 229 7.29 21.51 14.34
N LYS A 230 8.27 21.30 13.45
CA LYS A 230 8.86 19.98 13.23
C LYS A 230 9.51 19.39 14.48
N ARG A 231 10.18 20.22 15.29
CA ARG A 231 10.75 19.79 16.57
C ARG A 231 9.67 19.35 17.55
N THR A 232 8.54 20.07 17.58
CA THR A 232 7.38 19.70 18.40
C THR A 232 6.79 18.38 17.94
N LEU A 233 6.63 18.18 16.62
CA LEU A 233 6.20 16.91 16.05
C LEU A 233 7.16 15.77 16.39
N ASN A 234 8.47 15.97 16.28
CA ASN A 234 9.46 14.94 16.61
C ASN A 234 9.40 14.54 18.10
N ASN A 235 9.26 15.51 19.01
CA ASN A 235 9.05 15.26 20.43
C ASN A 235 7.75 14.48 20.73
N TRP A 236 6.73 14.64 19.90
CA TRP A 236 5.50 13.85 19.99
C TRP A 236 5.71 12.42 19.45
N ILE A 237 6.34 12.28 18.28
CA ILE A 237 6.64 10.98 17.66
C ILE A 237 7.45 10.10 18.61
N THR A 238 8.53 10.63 19.21
CA THR A 238 9.36 9.88 20.18
C THR A 238 8.61 9.29 21.38
N ARG A 239 7.42 9.80 21.71
CA ARG A 239 6.59 9.27 22.81
C ARG A 239 5.61 8.19 22.37
N VAL A 240 5.27 8.14 21.08
CA VAL A 240 4.15 7.34 20.56
C VAL A 240 4.61 6.31 19.52
N ALA A 241 5.77 6.53 18.91
CA ALA A 241 6.30 5.69 17.86
C ALA A 241 6.61 4.26 18.35
N PRO A 242 6.30 3.24 17.54
CA PRO A 242 6.77 1.88 17.81
C PRO A 242 8.30 1.78 17.62
N ASP A 243 8.90 0.73 18.18
CA ASP A 243 10.36 0.52 18.19
C ASP A 243 10.98 0.43 16.77
N ASP A 244 10.20 0.07 15.76
CA ASP A 244 10.64 -0.08 14.37
C ASP A 244 10.42 1.17 13.50
N PHE A 245 9.93 2.28 14.08
CA PHE A 245 9.67 3.52 13.35
C PHE A 245 10.97 4.24 12.94
N ASP A 246 11.05 4.63 11.66
CA ASP A 246 12.21 5.37 11.16
C ASP A 246 12.10 6.87 11.46
N ALA A 247 12.74 7.31 12.56
CA ALA A 247 12.75 8.71 12.98
C ALA A 247 13.41 9.67 11.97
N SER A 248 14.19 9.18 11.00
CA SER A 248 14.82 10.01 9.97
C SER A 248 13.81 10.66 9.02
N CYS A 249 12.56 10.17 9.00
CA CYS A 249 11.47 10.69 8.19
C CYS A 249 11.11 12.17 8.49
N THR A 250 11.46 12.68 9.67
CA THR A 250 11.19 14.07 10.08
C THR A 250 12.10 15.10 9.39
N ARG A 251 13.19 14.66 8.74
CA ARG A 251 14.19 15.52 8.08
C ARG A 251 14.65 16.69 8.97
N THR A 252 14.91 16.38 10.25
CA THR A 252 15.42 17.33 11.25
C THR A 252 16.93 17.39 11.27
#